data_AF-A0A850QQA8-F1
#
_entry.id   AF-A0A850QQA8-F1
#
_cell.length_a   1.000
_cell.length_b   1.000
_cell.length_c   1.000
_cell.angle_alpha   90.00
_cell.angle_beta   90.00
_cell.angle_gamma   90.00
#
_symmetry.space_group_name_H-M   'P 1'
#
loop_
_entity.id
_entity.type
_entity.pdbx_description
1 polymer ?
#
loop_
_entity_poly.entity_id
_entity_poly.type
_entity_poly.pdbx_seq_one_letter_code
_entity_poly.pdbx_strand_id
1 'polypeptide(L)'
;MARKLNFQLIDRPTFFGALGLLISTVVPLLLFPKEGAEWIAIAKSFMTDKLGFLYLGLGVAAFFFMIYIVFSDIGQIKLGDPDEAPEFKTASWAAMLFCGGIGASILYWGAIEWAYYYQSPPFQLEPGSEEAVRWAATYGIFHWGPIAWSIYLVPALPIAYFFYVRKQPVLKVSAALMPVIGEARSHGWVGKLVDVLFIFGLLGGGATTLGLAAPLITEGVNYLFGVPKTTETQVVVLLVCTAIFAYSAYAGMEKGIKLLSNINFWGALGLLAFILICGPTIFMLETGLDSLGRMLSNFFVMATWAEPFGGYGSFADTHFPQDWTIFYWAWWLVFAP
;
A
#
# COMPACT_ATOMS: atom_id res chain seq x y z
N MET A 1 41.79 -4.26 -8.47
CA MET A 1 41.50 -4.38 -7.03
C MET A 1 40.16 -5.10 -6.90
N ALA A 2 40.17 -6.40 -6.58
CA ALA A 2 38.97 -7.23 -6.58
C ALA A 2 38.01 -6.78 -5.48
N ARG A 3 36.82 -6.31 -5.87
CA ARG A 3 35.72 -5.95 -4.97
C ARG A 3 35.27 -7.25 -4.28
N LYS A 4 35.74 -7.52 -3.06
CA LYS A 4 35.20 -8.59 -2.21
C LYS A 4 33.69 -8.36 -2.12
N LEU A 5 32.90 -9.30 -2.63
CA LEU A 5 31.45 -9.35 -2.41
C LEU A 5 31.24 -9.47 -0.88
N ASN A 6 30.96 -8.36 -0.22
CA ASN A 6 30.85 -8.29 1.24
C ASN A 6 29.50 -8.89 1.69
N PHE A 7 29.40 -10.23 1.66
CA PHE A 7 28.34 -10.99 2.32
C PHE A 7 28.30 -10.80 3.85
N GLN A 8 29.21 -10.00 4.41
CA GLN A 8 29.24 -9.62 5.83
C GLN A 8 28.18 -8.58 6.20
N LEU A 9 27.64 -7.82 5.22
CA LEU A 9 26.60 -6.82 5.46
C LEU A 9 25.17 -7.42 5.44
N ILE A 10 25.03 -8.68 5.01
CA ILE A 10 23.72 -9.34 4.91
C ILE A 10 23.41 -10.03 6.24
N ASP A 11 22.25 -9.70 6.81
CA ASP A 11 21.67 -10.45 7.93
C ASP A 11 21.17 -11.82 7.44
N ARG A 12 22.06 -12.82 7.48
CA ARG A 12 21.84 -14.13 6.87
C ARG A 12 20.56 -14.83 7.34
N PRO A 13 20.26 -14.94 8.66
CA PRO A 13 19.03 -15.58 9.12
C PRO A 13 17.79 -14.95 8.51
N THR A 14 17.72 -13.62 8.50
CA THR A 14 16.56 -12.88 8.00
C THR A 14 16.45 -13.00 6.48
N PHE A 15 17.57 -12.83 5.76
CA PHE A 15 17.60 -12.94 4.30
C PHE A 15 17.21 -14.35 3.82
N PHE A 16 17.87 -15.40 4.32
CA PHE A 16 17.57 -16.77 3.89
C PHE A 16 16.24 -17.28 4.44
N GLY A 17 15.79 -16.78 5.61
CA GLY A 17 14.47 -17.08 6.15
C GLY A 17 13.36 -16.51 5.26
N ALA A 18 13.46 -15.24 4.87
CA ALA A 18 12.50 -14.60 3.96
C ALA A 18 12.53 -15.25 2.57
N LEU A 19 13.72 -15.55 2.02
CA LEU A 19 13.85 -16.23 0.73
C LEU A 19 13.28 -17.65 0.78
N GLY A 20 13.53 -18.38 1.86
CA GLY A 20 12.98 -19.72 2.07
C GLY A 20 11.46 -19.71 2.12
N LEU A 21 10.87 -18.78 2.88
CA LEU A 21 9.42 -18.61 2.98
C LEU A 21 8.78 -18.18 1.65
N LEU A 22 9.46 -17.31 0.90
CA LEU A 22 9.04 -16.92 -0.44
C LEU A 22 9.01 -18.13 -1.38
N ILE A 23 10.11 -18.87 -1.48
CA ILE A 23 10.22 -20.04 -2.37
C ILE A 23 9.21 -21.12 -1.96
N SER A 24 9.05 -21.38 -0.66
CA SER A 24 8.10 -22.38 -0.17
C SER A 24 6.65 -22.02 -0.47
N THR A 25 6.34 -20.73 -0.65
CA THR A 25 4.98 -20.27 -1.02
C THR A 25 4.80 -20.23 -2.53
N VAL A 26 5.77 -19.67 -3.26
CA VAL A 26 5.67 -19.46 -4.72
C VAL A 26 5.77 -20.76 -5.50
N VAL A 27 6.67 -21.68 -5.12
CA VAL A 27 6.88 -22.93 -5.88
C VAL A 27 5.61 -23.78 -5.94
N PRO A 28 4.89 -24.04 -4.83
CA PRO A 28 3.61 -24.76 -4.90
C PRO A 28 2.58 -24.07 -5.80
N LEU A 29 2.46 -22.74 -5.75
CA LEU A 29 1.54 -21.97 -6.60
C LEU A 29 1.88 -22.10 -8.09
N LEU A 30 3.16 -22.20 -8.43
CA LEU A 30 3.61 -22.42 -9.81
C LEU A 30 3.38 -23.85 -10.30
N LEU A 31 3.56 -24.84 -9.43
CA LEU A 31 3.40 -26.25 -9.78
C LEU A 31 1.91 -26.68 -9.84
N PHE A 32 1.06 -26.06 -9.03
CA PHE A 32 -0.36 -26.37 -8.91
C PHE A 32 -1.20 -25.09 -9.03
N PRO A 33 -1.31 -24.47 -10.24
CA PRO A 33 -1.93 -23.17 -10.38
C PRO A 33 -3.45 -23.16 -10.11
N LYS A 34 -4.15 -24.27 -10.37
CA LYS A 34 -5.61 -24.37 -10.12
C LYS A 34 -5.88 -24.50 -8.64
N GLU A 35 -5.26 -25.48 -8.00
CA GLU A 35 -5.36 -25.74 -6.56
C GLU A 35 -4.79 -24.56 -5.76
N GLY A 36 -3.71 -23.95 -6.26
CA GLY A 36 -3.10 -22.76 -5.69
C GLY A 36 -4.05 -21.57 -5.64
N ALA A 37 -4.86 -21.35 -6.69
CA ALA A 37 -5.90 -20.34 -6.68
C ALA A 37 -6.96 -20.61 -5.60
N GLU A 38 -7.35 -21.87 -5.40
CA GLU A 38 -8.26 -22.27 -4.32
C GLU A 38 -7.67 -22.05 -2.94
N TRP A 39 -6.39 -22.41 -2.72
CA TRP A 39 -5.70 -22.19 -1.44
C TRP A 39 -5.62 -20.71 -1.08
N ILE A 40 -5.30 -19.87 -2.06
CA ILE A 40 -5.27 -18.41 -1.89
C ILE A 40 -6.67 -17.87 -1.61
N ALA A 41 -7.71 -18.37 -2.28
CA ALA A 41 -9.09 -17.95 -2.03
C ALA A 41 -9.55 -18.31 -0.61
N ILE A 42 -9.23 -19.52 -0.12
CA ILE A 42 -9.52 -19.95 1.25
C ILE A 42 -8.79 -19.06 2.25
N ALA A 43 -7.50 -18.80 2.02
CA ALA A 43 -6.72 -17.91 2.88
C ALA A 43 -7.28 -16.48 2.89
N LYS A 44 -7.63 -15.93 1.71
CA LYS A 44 -8.27 -14.62 1.58
C LYS A 44 -9.55 -14.55 2.39
N SER A 45 -10.51 -15.46 2.15
CA SER A 45 -11.80 -15.48 2.86
C SER A 45 -11.62 -15.64 4.37
N PHE A 46 -10.66 -16.45 4.82
CA PHE A 46 -10.34 -16.51 6.25
C PHE A 46 -9.91 -15.15 6.81
N MET A 47 -8.97 -14.47 6.12
CA MET A 47 -8.47 -13.17 6.55
C MET A 47 -9.54 -12.07 6.48
N THR A 48 -10.35 -12.04 5.43
CA THR A 48 -11.37 -11.01 5.22
C THR A 48 -12.62 -11.24 6.07
N ASP A 49 -13.09 -12.48 6.18
CA ASP A 49 -14.42 -12.76 6.74
C ASP A 49 -14.35 -13.11 8.23
N LYS A 50 -13.25 -13.73 8.68
CA LYS A 50 -13.07 -14.08 10.10
C LYS A 50 -12.28 -13.04 10.87
N LEU A 51 -11.29 -12.42 10.22
CA LEU A 51 -10.41 -11.42 10.84
C LEU A 51 -10.66 -9.99 10.35
N GLY A 52 -11.65 -9.76 9.48
CA GLY A 52 -11.94 -8.44 8.91
C GLY A 52 -12.15 -7.33 9.94
N PHE A 53 -12.83 -7.65 11.06
CA PHE A 53 -13.03 -6.69 12.15
C PHE A 53 -11.71 -6.22 12.79
N LEU A 54 -10.66 -7.05 12.79
CA LEU A 54 -9.34 -6.65 13.28
C LEU A 54 -8.68 -5.65 12.33
N TYR A 55 -8.86 -5.78 11.02
CA TYR A 55 -8.37 -4.82 10.04
C TYR A 55 -9.10 -3.48 10.14
N LEU A 56 -10.42 -3.49 10.30
CA LEU A 56 -11.20 -2.26 10.54
C LEU A 56 -10.79 -1.60 11.86
N GLY A 57 -10.67 -2.40 12.93
CA GLY A 57 -10.19 -1.96 14.24
C GLY A 57 -8.78 -1.38 14.17
N LEU A 58 -7.87 -1.99 13.40
CA LEU A 58 -6.53 -1.48 13.14
C LEU A 58 -6.58 -0.11 12.48
N GLY A 59 -7.38 0.08 11.43
CA GLY A 59 -7.53 1.39 10.77
C GLY A 59 -7.99 2.47 11.73
N VAL A 60 -9.06 2.20 12.50
CA VAL A 60 -9.58 3.14 13.50
C VAL A 60 -8.55 3.42 14.61
N ALA A 61 -7.88 2.38 15.12
CA ALA A 61 -6.86 2.51 16.16
C ALA A 61 -5.65 3.31 15.66
N ALA A 62 -5.18 3.05 14.43
CA ALA A 62 -4.09 3.79 13.81
C ALA A 62 -4.45 5.26 13.64
N PHE A 63 -5.67 5.56 13.17
CA PHE A 63 -6.15 6.94 13.02
C PHE A 63 -6.17 7.70 14.35
N PHE A 64 -6.77 7.13 15.39
CA PHE A 64 -6.78 7.76 16.72
C PHE A 64 -5.40 7.82 17.36
N PHE A 65 -4.55 6.82 17.13
CA PHE A 65 -3.16 6.85 17.57
C PHE A 65 -2.40 8.01 16.92
N MET A 66 -2.60 8.27 15.63
CA MET A 66 -1.98 9.43 14.95
C MET A 66 -2.51 10.76 15.49
N ILE A 67 -3.81 10.87 15.73
CA ILE A 67 -4.38 12.04 16.41
C ILE A 67 -3.71 12.26 17.77
N TYR A 68 -3.60 11.20 18.58
CA TYR A 68 -2.93 11.27 19.87
C TYR A 68 -1.48 11.74 19.74
N ILE A 69 -0.71 11.17 18.81
CA ILE A 69 0.69 11.57 18.58
C ILE A 69 0.76 13.06 18.26
N VAL A 70 -0.03 13.56 17.31
CA VAL A 70 -0.04 14.97 16.88
C VAL A 70 -0.31 15.93 18.04
N PHE A 71 -1.21 15.59 18.96
CA PHE A 71 -1.59 16.47 20.08
C PHE A 71 -0.85 16.18 21.39
N SER A 72 0.01 15.16 21.44
CA SER A 72 0.77 14.78 22.64
C SER A 72 2.18 15.38 22.64
N ASP A 73 2.81 15.35 23.82
CA ASP A 73 4.22 15.71 23.98
C ASP A 73 5.16 14.83 23.11
N ILE A 74 4.72 13.60 22.77
CA ILE A 74 5.47 12.68 21.92
C ILE A 74 5.57 13.22 20.48
N GLY A 75 4.52 13.87 19.97
CA GLY A 75 4.54 14.49 18.64
C GLY A 75 5.44 15.72 18.53
N GLN A 76 5.86 16.30 19.67
CA GLN A 76 6.82 17.40 19.71
C GLN A 76 8.27 16.92 19.62
N ILE A 77 8.50 15.60 19.69
CA ILE A 77 9.83 15.02 19.56
C ILE A 77 10.29 15.17 18.10
N LYS A 78 11.39 15.91 17.94
CA LYS A 78 12.09 16.03 16.67
C LYS A 78 12.76 14.71 16.29
N LEU A 79 12.53 14.23 15.07
CA LEU A 79 13.18 13.06 14.49
C LEU A 79 14.58 13.42 13.96
N GLY A 80 15.53 13.62 14.89
CA GLY A 80 16.89 14.06 14.61
C GLY A 80 17.53 14.65 15.85
N ASP A 81 18.67 15.32 15.70
CA ASP A 81 19.28 16.04 16.82
C ASP A 81 18.50 17.34 17.13
N PRO A 82 18.49 17.82 18.39
CA PRO A 82 17.74 19.01 18.78
C PRO A 82 18.00 20.24 17.90
N ASP A 83 19.24 20.44 17.45
CA ASP A 83 19.66 21.58 16.64
C ASP A 83 19.71 21.30 15.11
N GLU A 84 19.33 20.10 14.67
CA GLU A 84 19.45 19.68 13.27
C GLU A 84 18.37 20.30 12.35
N ALA A 85 18.74 21.03 11.30
CA ALA A 85 17.75 21.52 10.35
C ALA A 85 17.16 20.36 9.50
N PRO A 86 15.88 20.42 9.08
CA PRO A 86 15.34 19.45 8.14
C PRO A 86 16.19 19.36 6.87
N GLU A 87 16.55 18.15 6.46
CA GLU A 87 17.38 17.90 5.27
C GLU A 87 16.71 18.42 3.98
N PHE A 88 15.37 18.38 3.94
CA PHE A 88 14.57 18.83 2.82
C PHE A 88 13.62 19.97 3.22
N LYS A 89 13.45 20.94 2.32
CA LYS A 89 12.39 21.95 2.45
C LYS A 89 11.01 21.28 2.45
N THR A 90 10.07 21.82 3.21
CA THR A 90 8.73 21.25 3.39
C THR A 90 8.01 20.93 2.07
N ALA A 91 8.08 21.82 1.08
CA ALA A 91 7.46 21.58 -0.23
C ALA A 91 8.10 20.39 -0.97
N SER A 92 9.43 20.26 -0.92
CA SER A 92 10.15 19.13 -1.51
C SER A 92 9.84 17.83 -0.78
N TRP A 93 9.74 17.87 0.56
CA TRP A 93 9.35 16.73 1.37
C TRP A 93 7.92 16.25 1.09
N ALA A 94 6.96 17.18 0.99
CA ALA A 94 5.58 16.85 0.63
C ALA A 94 5.48 16.22 -0.77
N ALA A 95 6.24 16.73 -1.74
CA ALA A 95 6.32 16.14 -3.07
C ALA A 95 6.91 14.71 -3.02
N MET A 96 7.96 14.47 -2.22
CA MET A 96 8.53 13.14 -2.05
C MET A 96 7.54 12.15 -1.41
N LEU A 97 6.74 12.58 -0.43
CA LEU A 97 5.68 11.75 0.15
C LEU A 97 4.64 11.33 -0.90
N PHE A 98 4.18 12.27 -1.73
CA PHE A 98 3.23 11.98 -2.79
C PHE A 98 3.79 10.99 -3.82
N CYS A 99 5.06 11.16 -4.21
CA CYS A 99 5.75 10.23 -5.12
C CYS A 99 5.99 8.86 -4.52
N GLY A 100 6.31 8.79 -3.23
CA GLY A 100 6.74 7.57 -2.55
C GLY A 100 5.59 6.69 -2.11
N GLY A 101 4.48 7.28 -1.61
CA GLY A 101 3.45 6.51 -0.92
C GLY A 101 2.31 5.95 -1.78
N ILE A 102 2.09 6.49 -2.98
CA ILE A 102 0.88 6.17 -3.76
C ILE A 102 1.17 5.34 -5.03
N GLY A 103 2.42 5.32 -5.51
CA GLY A 103 2.91 4.39 -6.53
C GLY A 103 2.13 4.38 -7.86
N ALA A 104 2.31 3.31 -8.64
CA ALA A 104 1.58 3.09 -9.90
C ALA A 104 0.12 2.67 -9.69
N SER A 105 -0.22 2.17 -8.50
CA SER A 105 -1.55 1.65 -8.15
C SER A 105 -2.65 2.70 -8.25
N ILE A 106 -2.37 3.98 -7.96
CA ILE A 106 -3.38 5.04 -8.10
C ILE A 106 -3.78 5.31 -9.54
N LEU A 107 -2.89 5.08 -10.52
CA LEU A 107 -3.25 5.22 -11.92
C LEU A 107 -4.23 4.13 -12.36
N TYR A 108 -4.07 2.92 -11.81
CA TYR A 108 -4.99 1.81 -12.06
C TYR A 108 -6.32 2.03 -11.32
N TRP A 109 -6.27 2.13 -9.99
CA TRP A 109 -7.48 2.21 -9.15
C TRP A 109 -8.21 3.54 -9.33
N GLY A 110 -7.49 4.66 -9.46
CA GLY A 110 -8.13 5.96 -9.72
C GLY A 110 -8.95 5.99 -11.02
N ALA A 111 -8.64 5.14 -12.00
CA ALA A 111 -9.39 5.06 -13.25
C ALA A 111 -10.63 4.15 -13.18
N ILE A 112 -10.60 3.06 -12.41
CA ILE A 112 -11.61 1.99 -12.48
C ILE A 112 -12.33 1.68 -11.17
N GLU A 113 -11.76 2.03 -10.03
CA GLU A 113 -12.28 1.67 -8.70
C GLU A 113 -13.72 2.15 -8.49
N TRP A 114 -14.01 3.40 -8.85
CA TRP A 114 -15.36 3.98 -8.77
C TRP A 114 -16.39 3.17 -9.58
N ALA A 115 -15.99 2.57 -10.71
CA ALA A 115 -16.90 1.79 -11.54
C ALA A 115 -17.33 0.50 -10.82
N TYR A 116 -16.43 -0.12 -10.07
CA TYR A 116 -16.77 -1.25 -9.21
C TYR A 116 -17.73 -0.81 -8.09
N TYR A 117 -17.47 0.32 -7.45
CA TYR A 117 -18.38 0.86 -6.42
C TYR A 117 -19.75 1.23 -6.97
N TYR A 118 -19.86 1.56 -8.25
CA TYR A 118 -21.15 1.84 -8.86
C TYR A 118 -21.94 0.57 -9.19
N GLN A 119 -21.24 -0.50 -9.59
CA GLN A 119 -21.83 -1.80 -9.96
C GLN A 119 -22.08 -2.73 -8.76
N SER A 120 -21.31 -2.57 -7.70
CA SER A 120 -21.42 -3.33 -6.45
C SER A 120 -21.22 -2.36 -5.30
N PRO A 121 -22.24 -1.53 -5.02
CA PRO A 121 -22.10 -0.42 -4.09
C PRO A 121 -22.09 -0.87 -2.62
N PRO A 122 -21.54 -0.01 -1.74
CA PRO A 122 -21.62 -0.21 -0.30
C PRO A 122 -23.06 -0.05 0.21
N PHE A 123 -23.27 -0.40 1.48
CA PHE A 123 -24.53 -0.16 2.21
C PHE A 123 -25.79 -0.77 1.57
N GLN A 124 -25.62 -1.92 0.90
CA GLN A 124 -26.72 -2.65 0.25
C GLN A 124 -27.53 -1.81 -0.75
N LEU A 125 -26.90 -0.79 -1.35
CA LEU A 125 -27.55 0.05 -2.35
C LEU A 125 -27.79 -0.73 -3.66
N GLU A 126 -28.76 -0.29 -4.44
CA GLU A 126 -29.02 -0.90 -5.74
C GLU A 126 -27.89 -0.54 -6.73
N PRO A 127 -27.26 -1.53 -7.38
CA PRO A 127 -26.30 -1.30 -8.46
C PRO A 127 -26.84 -0.36 -9.53
N GLY A 128 -26.03 0.60 -9.96
CA GLY A 128 -26.43 1.53 -11.01
C GLY A 128 -27.34 2.69 -10.55
N SER A 129 -27.76 2.72 -9.29
CA SER A 129 -28.65 3.77 -8.77
C SER A 129 -27.98 5.14 -8.61
N GLU A 130 -28.80 6.18 -8.46
CA GLU A 130 -28.31 7.55 -8.21
C GLU A 130 -27.50 7.67 -6.91
N GLU A 131 -27.84 6.89 -5.88
CA GLU A 131 -27.07 6.90 -4.63
C GLU A 131 -25.78 6.09 -4.76
N ALA A 132 -25.77 5.01 -5.55
CA ALA A 132 -24.56 4.23 -5.82
C ALA A 132 -23.47 5.08 -6.47
N VAL A 133 -23.79 5.96 -7.44
CA VAL A 133 -22.77 6.81 -8.09
C VAL A 133 -22.18 7.85 -7.13
N ARG A 134 -22.96 8.37 -6.18
CA ARG A 134 -22.47 9.29 -5.15
C ARG A 134 -21.49 8.62 -4.20
N TRP A 135 -21.79 7.39 -3.78
CA TRP A 135 -20.86 6.59 -2.96
C TRP A 135 -19.63 6.13 -3.73
N ALA A 136 -19.78 5.84 -5.02
CA ALA A 136 -18.67 5.50 -5.89
C ALA A 136 -17.61 6.60 -6.01
N ALA A 137 -18.05 7.86 -6.12
CA ALA A 137 -17.15 9.01 -6.09
C ALA A 137 -16.53 9.27 -4.70
N THR A 138 -17.18 8.80 -3.64
CA THR A 138 -16.80 9.06 -2.24
C THR A 138 -15.80 8.05 -1.67
N TYR A 139 -16.00 6.75 -1.90
CA TYR A 139 -15.25 5.70 -1.20
C TYR A 139 -13.75 5.68 -1.53
N GLY A 140 -13.35 6.12 -2.73
CA GLY A 140 -11.95 6.28 -3.08
C GLY A 140 -11.22 7.25 -2.14
N ILE A 141 -11.86 8.37 -1.76
CA ILE A 141 -11.28 9.34 -0.81
C ILE A 141 -11.06 8.68 0.56
N PHE A 142 -11.93 7.77 0.97
CA PHE A 142 -11.80 7.06 2.24
C PHE A 142 -10.66 6.03 2.21
N HIS A 143 -10.62 5.17 1.19
CA HIS A 143 -9.59 4.11 1.09
C HIS A 143 -8.17 4.63 0.84
N TRP A 144 -8.04 5.83 0.26
CA TRP A 144 -6.75 6.48 -0.01
C TRP A 144 -6.51 7.72 0.88
N GLY A 145 -7.36 7.92 1.88
CA GLY A 145 -7.39 9.11 2.74
C GLY A 145 -6.66 8.96 4.07
N PRO A 146 -6.92 9.85 5.04
CA PRO A 146 -6.14 9.96 6.29
C PRO A 146 -6.04 8.67 7.11
N ILE A 147 -7.09 7.85 7.15
CA ILE A 147 -7.08 6.57 7.87
C ILE A 147 -6.09 5.57 7.25
N ALA A 148 -5.95 5.57 5.92
CA ALA A 148 -5.02 4.73 5.18
C ALA A 148 -3.57 5.10 5.50
N TRP A 149 -3.27 6.39 5.39
CA TRP A 149 -1.95 6.94 5.73
C TRP A 149 -1.59 6.74 7.21
N SER A 150 -2.59 6.73 8.10
CA SER A 150 -2.35 6.46 9.52
C SER A 150 -1.80 5.06 9.76
N ILE A 151 -2.22 4.06 8.96
CA ILE A 151 -1.70 2.69 9.05
C ILE A 151 -0.21 2.66 8.67
N TYR A 152 0.21 3.39 7.63
CA TYR A 152 1.62 3.52 7.26
C TYR A 152 2.48 4.12 8.37
N LEU A 153 1.95 5.11 9.09
CA LEU A 153 2.73 5.80 10.12
C LEU A 153 2.98 4.96 11.38
N VAL A 154 2.19 3.89 11.61
CA VAL A 154 2.33 3.01 12.79
C VAL A 154 3.73 2.40 12.91
N PRO A 155 4.29 1.71 11.89
CA PRO A 155 5.68 1.25 11.95
C PRO A 155 6.70 2.33 11.58
N ALA A 156 6.36 3.27 10.69
CA ALA A 156 7.31 4.27 10.21
C ALA A 156 7.82 5.19 11.33
N LEU A 157 6.95 5.63 12.24
CA LEU A 157 7.32 6.53 13.34
C LEU A 157 8.30 5.90 14.34
N PRO A 158 8.04 4.69 14.91
CA PRO A 158 9.01 4.00 15.75
C PRO A 158 10.35 3.73 15.05
N ILE A 159 10.34 3.30 13.79
CA ILE A 159 11.57 3.03 13.02
C ILE A 159 12.37 4.34 12.86
N ALA A 160 11.72 5.43 12.46
CA ALA A 160 12.36 6.72 12.33
C ALA A 160 12.89 7.24 13.67
N TYR A 161 12.14 7.08 14.76
CA TYR A 161 12.60 7.46 16.10
C TYR A 161 13.85 6.67 16.51
N PHE A 162 13.87 5.36 16.31
CA PHE A 162 15.03 4.53 16.64
C PHE A 162 16.26 4.89 15.81
N PHE A 163 16.05 5.17 14.52
CA PHE A 163 17.13 5.52 13.61
C PHE A 163 17.68 6.93 13.88
N TYR A 164 16.82 7.95 13.86
CA TYR A 164 17.23 9.35 13.92
C TYR A 164 17.45 9.87 15.33
N VAL A 165 16.67 9.41 16.33
CA VAL A 165 16.76 9.89 17.72
C VAL A 165 17.61 8.96 18.58
N ARG A 166 17.37 7.64 18.52
CA ARG A 166 18.14 6.66 19.31
C ARG A 166 19.46 6.25 18.66
N LYS A 167 19.75 6.75 17.45
CA LYS A 167 20.97 6.49 16.69
C LYS A 167 21.28 5.00 16.55
N GLN A 168 20.24 4.17 16.44
CA GLN A 168 20.39 2.76 16.10
C GLN A 168 20.44 2.63 14.58
N PRO A 169 21.57 2.25 13.97
CA PRO A 169 21.74 2.24 12.52
C PRO A 169 21.08 1.00 11.87
N VAL A 170 19.90 0.62 12.37
CA VAL A 170 19.19 -0.60 11.99
C VAL A 170 17.74 -0.24 11.72
N LEU A 171 17.34 -0.33 10.45
CA LEU A 171 15.96 -0.14 10.00
C LEU A 171 15.21 -1.48 10.04
N LYS A 172 15.08 -2.05 11.24
CA LYS A 172 14.35 -3.30 11.46
C LYS A 172 13.16 -3.07 12.38
N VAL A 173 12.07 -3.76 12.10
CA VAL A 173 10.86 -3.73 12.94
C VAL A 173 11.14 -4.36 14.28
N SER A 174 11.92 -5.45 14.30
CA SER A 174 12.34 -6.08 15.55
C SER A 174 13.03 -5.11 16.50
N ALA A 175 13.85 -4.19 15.98
CA ALA A 175 14.50 -3.15 16.75
C ALA A 175 13.50 -2.11 17.28
N ALA A 176 12.55 -1.68 16.44
CA ALA A 176 11.47 -0.78 16.84
C ALA A 176 10.56 -1.39 17.93
N LEU A 177 10.40 -2.71 17.96
CA LEU A 177 9.63 -3.43 18.98
C LEU A 177 10.39 -3.66 20.29
N MET A 178 11.69 -3.36 20.34
CA MET A 178 12.54 -3.61 21.52
C MET A 178 11.96 -3.10 22.85
N PRO A 179 11.32 -1.91 22.94
CA PRO A 179 10.71 -1.44 24.19
C PRO A 179 9.56 -2.31 24.69
N VAL A 180 8.90 -3.04 23.81
CA VAL A 180 7.71 -3.85 24.12
C VAL A 180 8.09 -5.31 24.37
N ILE A 181 8.92 -5.88 23.50
CA ILE A 181 9.28 -7.31 23.57
C ILE A 181 10.56 -7.57 24.37
N GLY A 182 11.31 -6.52 24.69
CA GLY A 182 12.61 -6.58 25.36
C GLY A 182 13.79 -6.86 24.42
N GLU A 183 14.97 -6.36 24.81
CA GLU A 183 16.22 -6.45 24.04
C GLU A 183 16.61 -7.89 23.66
N ALA A 184 16.53 -8.81 24.62
CA ALA A 184 16.86 -10.22 24.39
C ALA A 184 15.96 -10.89 23.32
N ARG A 185 14.67 -10.53 23.26
CA ARG A 185 13.74 -11.09 22.25
C ARG A 185 13.88 -10.39 20.91
N SER A 186 14.11 -9.08 20.92
CA SER A 186 14.38 -8.27 19.73
C SER A 186 15.61 -8.76 18.95
N HIS A 187 16.72 -9.06 19.64
CA HIS A 187 17.92 -9.62 19.01
C HIS A 187 17.88 -11.16 18.85
N GLY A 188 16.91 -11.81 19.50
CA GLY A 188 16.73 -13.26 19.50
C GLY A 188 15.95 -13.79 18.29
N TRP A 189 15.40 -14.99 18.45
CA TRP A 189 14.64 -15.67 17.39
C TRP A 189 13.29 -14.99 17.12
N VAL A 190 12.67 -14.39 18.13
CA VAL A 190 11.38 -13.67 18.00
C VAL A 190 11.53 -12.48 17.07
N GLY A 191 12.56 -11.64 17.27
CA GLY A 191 12.82 -10.51 16.38
C GLY A 191 13.12 -10.94 14.95
N LYS A 192 13.94 -11.99 14.77
CA LYS A 192 14.20 -12.55 13.43
C LYS A 192 12.93 -13.06 12.74
N LEU A 193 12.02 -13.71 13.48
CA LEU A 193 10.74 -14.15 12.94
C LEU A 193 9.90 -12.96 12.48
N VAL A 194 9.82 -11.90 13.29
CA VAL A 194 9.13 -10.66 12.93
C VAL A 194 9.72 -10.08 11.64
N ASP A 195 11.04 -9.93 11.56
CA ASP A 195 11.69 -9.35 10.40
C ASP A 195 11.50 -10.21 9.13
N VAL A 196 11.51 -11.54 9.26
CA VAL A 196 11.25 -12.47 8.14
C VAL A 196 9.82 -12.35 7.63
N LEU A 197 8.82 -12.40 8.53
CA LEU A 197 7.41 -12.26 8.17
C LEU A 197 7.14 -10.89 7.53
N PHE A 198 7.82 -9.88 8.03
CA PHE A 198 7.69 -8.51 7.54
C PHE A 198 8.26 -8.33 6.15
N ILE A 199 9.48 -8.82 5.87
CA ILE A 199 10.05 -8.80 4.52
C ILE A 199 9.17 -9.61 3.56
N PHE A 200 8.66 -10.77 4.00
CA PHE A 200 7.74 -11.56 3.19
C PHE A 200 6.46 -10.79 2.85
N GLY A 201 5.88 -10.08 3.80
CA GLY A 201 4.75 -9.17 3.58
C GLY A 201 5.08 -8.06 2.57
N LEU A 202 6.21 -7.36 2.74
CA LEU A 202 6.67 -6.29 1.84
C LEU A 202 6.84 -6.80 0.39
N LEU A 203 7.38 -8.01 0.23
CA LEU A 203 7.49 -8.67 -1.08
C LEU A 203 6.11 -8.97 -1.68
N GLY A 204 5.14 -9.39 -0.86
CA GLY A 204 3.75 -9.58 -1.26
C GLY A 204 3.10 -8.28 -1.76
N GLY A 205 3.30 -7.17 -1.04
CA GLY A 205 2.85 -5.84 -1.47
C GLY A 205 3.47 -5.44 -2.82
N GLY A 206 4.79 -5.53 -2.93
CA GLY A 206 5.50 -5.25 -4.19
C GLY A 206 5.00 -6.10 -5.36
N ALA A 207 4.73 -7.39 -5.11
CA ALA A 207 4.18 -8.30 -6.10
C ALA A 207 2.77 -7.91 -6.56
N THR A 208 1.88 -7.50 -5.64
CA THR A 208 0.54 -6.99 -5.97
C THR A 208 0.62 -5.78 -6.89
N THR A 209 1.46 -4.79 -6.56
CA THR A 209 1.61 -3.57 -7.38
C THR A 209 2.12 -3.90 -8.79
N LEU A 210 3.11 -4.80 -8.91
CA LEU A 210 3.61 -5.25 -10.21
C LEU A 210 2.57 -6.07 -10.99
N GLY A 211 1.81 -6.91 -10.29
CA GLY A 211 0.73 -7.72 -10.84
C GLY A 211 -0.43 -6.90 -11.39
N LEU A 212 -0.70 -5.72 -10.83
CA LEU A 212 -1.68 -4.76 -11.36
C LEU A 212 -1.11 -3.93 -12.53
N ALA A 213 0.16 -3.52 -12.44
CA ALA A 213 0.78 -2.67 -13.45
C ALA A 213 1.07 -3.39 -14.78
N ALA A 214 1.48 -4.67 -14.73
CA ALA A 214 1.87 -5.40 -15.93
C ALA A 214 0.73 -5.63 -16.94
N PRO A 215 -0.50 -6.02 -16.53
CA PRO A 215 -1.64 -6.07 -17.44
C PRO A 215 -1.99 -4.70 -18.04
N LEU A 216 -1.91 -3.62 -17.25
CA LEU A 216 -2.19 -2.27 -17.72
C LEU A 216 -1.20 -1.82 -18.82
N ILE A 217 0.10 -2.05 -18.61
CA ILE A 217 1.13 -1.76 -19.62
C ILE A 217 0.91 -2.65 -20.86
N THR A 218 0.59 -3.93 -20.66
CA THR A 218 0.32 -4.87 -21.76
C THR A 218 -0.87 -4.41 -22.60
N GLU A 219 -1.94 -3.93 -21.98
CA GLU A 219 -3.10 -3.36 -22.68
C GLU A 219 -2.71 -2.11 -23.47
N GLY A 220 -1.90 -1.21 -22.88
CA GLY A 220 -1.41 -0.02 -23.58
C GLY A 220 -0.56 -0.35 -24.80
N VAL A 221 0.35 -1.33 -24.68
CA VAL A 221 1.18 -1.80 -25.81
C VAL A 221 0.32 -2.46 -26.89
N ASN A 222 -0.69 -3.25 -26.51
CA ASN A 222 -1.66 -3.81 -27.46
C ASN A 222 -2.42 -2.71 -28.20
N TYR A 223 -2.94 -1.73 -27.48
CA TYR A 223 -3.71 -0.63 -28.06
C TYR A 223 -2.88 0.21 -29.04
N LEU A 224 -1.63 0.50 -28.71
CA LEU A 224 -0.75 1.36 -29.52
C LEU A 224 -0.05 0.63 -30.68
N PHE A 225 0.35 -0.62 -30.46
CA PHE A 225 1.24 -1.36 -31.38
C PHE A 225 0.67 -2.70 -31.86
N GLY A 226 -0.51 -3.10 -31.40
CA GLY A 226 -1.17 -4.35 -31.79
C GLY A 226 -0.53 -5.62 -31.21
N VAL A 227 0.36 -5.51 -30.22
CA VAL A 227 1.04 -6.68 -29.61
C VAL A 227 0.01 -7.56 -28.87
N PRO A 228 -0.02 -8.90 -29.07
CA PRO A 228 -0.98 -9.78 -28.42
C PRO A 228 -0.96 -9.72 -26.89
N LYS A 229 -2.14 -9.83 -26.26
CA LYS A 229 -2.33 -9.82 -24.80
C LYS A 229 -2.22 -11.22 -24.20
N THR A 230 -1.02 -11.77 -24.27
CA THR A 230 -0.71 -13.13 -23.79
C THR A 230 0.05 -13.08 -22.47
N THR A 231 0.05 -14.20 -21.72
CA THR A 231 0.86 -14.33 -20.50
C THR A 231 2.34 -14.12 -20.79
N GLU A 232 2.81 -14.57 -21.96
CA GLU A 232 4.17 -14.36 -22.44
C GLU A 232 4.48 -12.87 -22.60
N THR A 233 3.58 -12.09 -23.20
CA THR A 233 3.72 -10.63 -23.31
C THR A 233 3.81 -9.97 -21.93
N GLN A 234 2.96 -10.37 -20.98
CA GLN A 234 3.00 -9.84 -19.61
C GLN A 234 4.31 -10.17 -18.90
N VAL A 235 4.83 -11.39 -19.06
CA VAL A 235 6.13 -11.80 -18.50
C VAL A 235 7.27 -10.98 -19.09
N VAL A 236 7.26 -10.73 -20.40
CA VAL A 236 8.26 -9.87 -21.05
C VAL A 236 8.20 -8.44 -20.51
N VAL A 237 6.99 -7.87 -20.38
CA VAL A 237 6.79 -6.55 -19.77
C VAL A 237 7.36 -6.50 -18.36
N LEU A 238 7.04 -7.50 -17.52
CA LEU A 238 7.58 -7.61 -16.16
C LEU A 238 9.10 -7.65 -16.15
N LEU A 239 9.72 -8.50 -16.98
CA LEU A 239 11.19 -8.61 -17.06
C LEU A 239 11.85 -7.29 -17.49
N VAL A 240 11.26 -6.58 -18.44
CA VAL A 240 11.75 -5.27 -18.88
C VAL A 240 11.64 -4.24 -17.75
N CYS A 241 10.50 -4.15 -17.09
CA CYS A 241 10.30 -3.27 -15.93
C CYS A 241 11.28 -3.59 -14.79
N THR A 242 11.45 -4.88 -14.47
CA THR A 242 12.42 -5.34 -13.46
C THR A 242 13.86 -5.02 -13.87
N ALA A 243 14.23 -5.16 -15.14
CA ALA A 243 15.57 -4.81 -15.62
C ALA A 243 15.85 -3.29 -15.51
N ILE A 244 14.87 -2.45 -15.85
CA ILE A 244 14.97 -0.98 -15.68
C ILE A 244 15.14 -0.64 -14.21
N PHE A 245 14.33 -1.24 -13.33
CA PHE A 245 14.43 -1.04 -11.89
C PHE A 245 15.79 -1.50 -11.34
N ALA A 246 16.24 -2.71 -11.70
CA ALA A 246 17.51 -3.26 -11.26
C ALA A 246 18.70 -2.40 -11.72
N TYR A 247 18.66 -1.90 -12.96
CA TYR A 247 19.66 -0.97 -13.46
C TYR A 247 19.64 0.37 -12.71
N SER A 248 18.45 0.92 -12.43
CA SER A 248 18.29 2.15 -11.65
C SER A 248 18.85 2.01 -10.22
N ALA A 249 18.54 0.89 -9.56
CA ALA A 249 19.07 0.56 -8.24
C ALA A 249 20.59 0.38 -8.27
N TYR A 250 21.13 -0.28 -9.30
CA TYR A 250 22.57 -0.45 -9.49
C TYR A 250 23.29 0.89 -9.74
N ALA A 251 22.67 1.80 -10.51
CA ALA A 251 23.20 3.14 -10.78
C ALA A 251 23.24 4.06 -9.54
N GLY A 252 22.57 3.66 -8.46
CA GLY A 252 22.59 4.32 -7.16
C GLY A 252 21.48 5.35 -6.97
N MET A 253 21.16 5.59 -5.69
CA MET A 253 20.02 6.39 -5.24
C MET A 253 20.08 7.86 -5.72
N GLU A 254 21.27 8.46 -5.77
CA GLU A 254 21.46 9.86 -6.16
C GLU A 254 21.24 10.12 -7.66
N LYS A 255 21.41 9.11 -8.52
CA LYS A 255 21.33 9.26 -9.98
C LYS A 255 20.10 8.57 -10.56
N GLY A 256 20.04 7.24 -10.48
CA GLY A 256 19.02 6.43 -11.14
C GLY A 256 17.63 6.65 -10.55
N ILE A 257 17.48 6.35 -9.26
CA ILE A 257 16.20 6.45 -8.55
C ILE A 257 15.68 7.89 -8.60
N LYS A 258 16.53 8.88 -8.30
CA LYS A 258 16.15 10.29 -8.35
C LYS A 258 15.64 10.74 -9.73
N LEU A 259 16.29 10.33 -10.82
CA LEU A 259 15.85 10.70 -12.17
C LEU A 259 14.48 10.12 -12.50
N LEU A 260 14.30 8.81 -12.29
CA LEU A 260 13.02 8.14 -12.56
C LEU A 260 11.89 8.69 -11.69
N SER A 261 12.14 8.94 -10.41
CA SER A 261 11.16 9.54 -9.50
C SER A 261 10.75 10.94 -9.94
N ASN A 262 11.68 11.77 -10.42
CA ASN A 262 11.36 13.11 -10.93
C ASN A 262 10.51 13.05 -12.21
N ILE A 263 10.86 12.17 -13.15
CA ILE A 263 10.07 11.96 -14.38
C ILE A 263 8.66 11.50 -14.02
N ASN A 264 8.55 10.52 -13.11
CA ASN A 264 7.27 10.02 -12.64
C ASN A 264 6.42 11.11 -12.00
N PHE A 265 7.01 11.92 -11.11
CA PHE A 265 6.32 13.03 -10.43
C PHE A 265 5.73 14.03 -11.42
N TRP A 266 6.56 14.57 -12.31
CA TRP A 266 6.13 15.58 -13.28
C TRP A 266 5.19 15.00 -14.33
N GLY A 267 5.39 13.74 -14.72
CA GLY A 267 4.49 13.01 -15.60
C GLY A 267 3.10 12.83 -14.99
N ALA A 268 3.03 12.38 -13.74
CA ALA A 268 1.77 12.23 -13.01
C ALA A 268 1.06 13.57 -12.81
N LEU A 269 1.78 14.61 -12.36
CA LEU A 269 1.20 15.94 -12.18
C LEU A 269 0.70 16.54 -13.50
N GLY A 270 1.47 16.37 -14.59
CA GLY A 270 1.07 16.79 -15.93
C GLY A 270 -0.17 16.06 -16.43
N LEU A 271 -0.26 14.74 -16.20
CA LEU A 271 -1.43 13.94 -16.55
C LEU A 271 -2.67 14.36 -15.77
N LEU A 272 -2.56 14.57 -14.45
CA LEU A 272 -3.66 15.03 -13.62
C LEU A 272 -4.14 16.42 -14.04
N ALA A 273 -3.21 17.34 -14.33
CA ALA A 273 -3.54 18.66 -14.85
C ALA A 273 -4.24 18.59 -16.21
N PHE A 274 -3.76 17.72 -17.11
CA PHE A 274 -4.39 17.47 -18.41
C PHE A 274 -5.83 16.96 -18.24
N ILE A 275 -6.05 15.95 -17.40
CA ILE A 275 -7.39 15.40 -17.13
C ILE A 275 -8.30 16.50 -16.56
N LEU A 276 -7.81 17.28 -15.60
CA LEU A 276 -8.60 18.35 -14.97
C LEU A 276 -9.02 19.45 -15.98
N ILE A 277 -8.11 19.85 -16.88
CA ILE A 277 -8.33 20.95 -17.82
C ILE A 277 -9.13 20.50 -19.04
N CYS A 278 -8.84 19.32 -19.59
CA CYS A 278 -9.48 18.80 -20.79
C CYS A 278 -10.76 17.99 -20.51
N GLY A 279 -10.94 17.53 -19.26
CA GLY A 279 -12.18 16.92 -18.80
C GLY A 279 -13.23 17.95 -18.34
N PRO A 280 -14.37 17.50 -17.81
CA PRO A 280 -15.41 18.39 -17.29
C PRO A 280 -14.97 19.00 -15.94
N THR A 281 -14.15 20.05 -15.97
CA THR A 281 -13.47 20.63 -14.79
C THR A 281 -14.41 20.93 -13.63
N ILE A 282 -15.50 21.65 -13.90
CA ILE A 282 -16.46 22.06 -12.87
C ILE A 282 -17.12 20.83 -12.23
N PHE A 283 -17.55 19.87 -13.02
CA PHE A 283 -18.13 18.62 -12.53
C PHE A 283 -17.16 17.86 -11.61
N MET A 284 -15.88 17.75 -11.98
CA MET A 284 -14.87 17.07 -11.15
C MET A 284 -14.65 17.80 -9.82
N LEU A 285 -14.59 19.14 -9.83
CA LEU A 285 -14.41 19.94 -8.62
C LEU A 285 -15.64 19.88 -7.71
N GLU A 286 -16.85 19.99 -8.27
CA GLU A 286 -18.11 19.89 -7.52
C GLU A 286 -18.30 18.48 -6.93
N THR A 287 -18.05 17.44 -7.74
CA THR A 287 -18.12 16.05 -7.29
C THR A 287 -17.09 15.77 -6.20
N GLY A 288 -15.86 16.27 -6.34
CA GLY A 288 -14.82 16.13 -5.33
C GLY A 288 -15.19 16.80 -4.01
N LEU A 289 -15.80 17.99 -4.07
CA LEU A 289 -16.25 18.71 -2.88
C LEU A 289 -17.44 18.03 -2.18
N ASP A 290 -18.45 17.56 -2.94
CA ASP A 290 -19.57 16.77 -2.40
C ASP A 290 -19.08 15.48 -1.74
N SER A 291 -18.20 14.76 -2.44
CA SER A 291 -17.61 13.49 -1.98
C SER A 291 -16.80 13.66 -0.71
N LEU A 292 -16.04 14.76 -0.59
CA LEU A 292 -15.30 15.09 0.63
C LEU A 292 -16.27 15.33 1.80
N GLY A 293 -17.33 16.11 1.60
CA GLY A 293 -18.36 16.34 2.60
C GLY A 293 -19.03 15.04 3.05
N ARG A 294 -19.44 14.20 2.10
CA ARG A 294 -20.06 12.89 2.36
C ARG A 294 -19.14 11.96 3.13
N MET A 295 -17.88 11.87 2.74
CA MET A 295 -16.86 11.05 3.42
C MET A 295 -16.69 11.51 4.88
N LEU A 296 -16.51 12.81 5.11
CA LEU A 296 -16.33 13.34 6.46
C LEU A 296 -17.55 13.11 7.35
N SER A 297 -18.77 13.29 6.82
CA SER A 297 -20.01 13.05 7.57
C SER A 297 -20.25 11.58 7.89
N ASN A 298 -19.72 10.65 7.10
CA ASN A 298 -19.93 9.21 7.26
C ASN A 298 -18.66 8.44 7.66
N PHE A 299 -17.59 9.14 8.02
CA PHE A 299 -16.27 8.55 8.22
C PHE A 299 -16.28 7.34 9.16
N PHE A 300 -16.92 7.46 10.33
CA PHE A 300 -16.97 6.36 11.30
C PHE A 300 -17.87 5.20 10.86
N VAL A 301 -18.92 5.49 10.10
CA VAL A 301 -19.77 4.44 9.50
C VAL A 301 -18.93 3.64 8.51
N MET A 302 -18.24 4.30 7.58
CA MET A 302 -17.34 3.66 6.62
C MET A 302 -16.22 2.89 7.32
N ALA A 303 -15.60 3.45 8.37
CA ALA A 303 -14.47 2.85 9.06
C ALA A 303 -14.80 1.63 9.92
N THR A 304 -16.06 1.44 10.28
CA THR A 304 -16.49 0.35 11.16
C THR A 304 -17.47 -0.63 10.50
N TRP A 305 -17.87 -0.37 9.25
CA TRP A 305 -18.82 -1.21 8.55
C TRP A 305 -18.21 -2.55 8.14
N ALA A 306 -18.70 -3.63 8.73
CA ALA A 306 -18.27 -5.01 8.46
C ALA A 306 -19.39 -5.89 7.87
N GLU A 307 -20.53 -5.28 7.50
CA GLU A 307 -21.70 -5.99 6.98
C GLU A 307 -22.16 -7.21 7.83
N PRO A 308 -22.33 -7.08 9.16
CA PRO A 308 -22.62 -8.25 10.02
C PRO A 308 -23.99 -8.90 9.76
N PHE A 309 -24.91 -8.18 9.13
CA PHE A 309 -26.25 -8.67 8.78
C PHE A 309 -26.38 -9.11 7.32
N GLY A 310 -25.30 -9.05 6.52
CA GLY A 310 -25.32 -9.54 5.14
C GLY A 310 -25.81 -10.99 5.08
N GLY A 311 -26.75 -11.26 4.17
CA GLY A 311 -27.32 -12.59 3.98
C GLY A 311 -28.39 -13.00 5.01
N TYR A 312 -28.71 -12.14 6.00
CA TYR A 312 -29.83 -12.38 6.91
C TYR A 312 -31.12 -11.78 6.38
N GLY A 313 -32.15 -12.61 6.18
CA GLY A 313 -33.48 -12.14 5.78
C GLY A 313 -33.45 -11.40 4.44
N SER A 314 -33.80 -10.11 4.45
CA SER A 314 -33.79 -9.25 3.25
C SER A 314 -32.49 -8.46 3.06
N PHE A 315 -31.51 -8.60 3.95
CA PHE A 315 -30.22 -7.94 3.79
C PHE A 315 -29.41 -8.66 2.72
N ALA A 316 -29.14 -7.96 1.60
CA ALA A 316 -28.20 -8.43 0.60
C ALA A 316 -26.81 -8.59 1.24
N ASP A 317 -26.12 -9.65 0.85
CA ASP A 317 -24.73 -9.88 1.23
C ASP A 317 -23.82 -9.31 0.14
N THR A 318 -23.35 -8.08 0.30
CA THR A 318 -22.55 -7.38 -0.72
C THR A 318 -21.09 -7.78 -0.71
N HIS A 319 -20.57 -8.27 0.42
CA HIS A 319 -19.14 -8.50 0.66
C HIS A 319 -18.25 -7.26 0.43
N PHE A 320 -18.85 -6.06 0.33
CA PHE A 320 -18.12 -4.84 0.01
C PHE A 320 -16.98 -4.55 0.99
N PRO A 321 -17.19 -4.54 2.33
CA PRO A 321 -16.11 -4.19 3.24
C PRO A 321 -14.99 -5.25 3.22
N GLN A 322 -15.30 -6.52 2.92
CA GLN A 322 -14.33 -7.61 2.80
C GLN A 322 -13.45 -7.46 1.55
N ASP A 323 -14.08 -7.21 0.40
CA ASP A 323 -13.39 -7.13 -0.89
C ASP A 323 -12.65 -5.81 -1.11
N TRP A 324 -13.08 -4.73 -0.45
CA TRP A 324 -12.50 -3.41 -0.61
C TRP A 324 -11.80 -2.90 0.65
N THR A 325 -12.56 -2.57 1.69
CA THR A 325 -11.99 -1.86 2.85
C THR A 325 -10.95 -2.70 3.59
N ILE A 326 -11.26 -3.96 3.88
CA ILE A 326 -10.37 -4.89 4.57
C ILE A 326 -9.19 -5.27 3.68
N PHE A 327 -9.42 -5.49 2.38
CA PHE A 327 -8.35 -5.70 1.40
C PHE A 327 -7.37 -4.50 1.41
N TYR A 328 -7.88 -3.28 1.34
CA TYR A 328 -7.04 -2.08 1.40
C TYR A 328 -6.29 -1.99 2.72
N TRP A 329 -6.91 -2.20 3.87
CA TRP A 329 -6.17 -2.18 5.16
C TRP A 329 -5.09 -3.25 5.24
N ALA A 330 -5.32 -4.44 4.70
CA ALA A 330 -4.27 -5.45 4.57
C ALA A 330 -3.13 -4.98 3.65
N TRP A 331 -3.48 -4.33 2.53
CA TRP A 331 -2.51 -3.79 1.58
C TRP A 331 -1.69 -2.64 2.18
N TRP A 332 -2.34 -1.64 2.79
CA TRP A 332 -1.69 -0.55 3.50
C TRP A 332 -0.81 -1.07 4.65
N LEU A 333 -1.24 -2.10 5.38
CA LEU A 333 -0.40 -2.68 6.43
C LEU A 333 0.89 -3.30 5.87
N VAL A 334 0.82 -3.95 4.71
CA VAL A 334 1.98 -4.61 4.10
C VAL A 334 2.98 -3.64 3.47
N PHE A 335 2.52 -2.44 3.08
CA PHE A 335 3.35 -1.34 2.54
C PHE A 335 3.70 -0.26 3.56
N ALA A 336 3.17 -0.34 4.78
CA ALA A 336 3.61 0.51 5.89
C ALA A 336 5.13 0.52 6.18
N PRO A 337 5.90 -0.54 5.88
CA PRO A 337 7.37 -0.52 5.97
C PRO A 337 8.05 0.42 4.99
#